data_AF-A0A7J9XRG8-F1
#
_entry.id   AF-A0A7J9XRG8-F1
#
_cell.length_a   1.000
_cell.length_b   1.000
_cell.length_c   1.000
_cell.angle_alpha   90.00
_cell.angle_beta   90.00
_cell.angle_gamma   90.00
#
_symmetry.space_group_name_H-M   'P 1'
#
loop_
_entity.id
_entity.type
_entity.pdbx_description
1 polymer ?
#
loop_
_entity_poly.entity_id
_entity_poly.type
_entity_poly.pdbx_seq_one_letter_code
_entity_poly.pdbx_strand_id
1 'polypeptide(L)' 'MMQRPPAGVFLVRAWWEDGSFRARITCCLDINSPSEPRTGAVTAEPDEVGRLLAAWLRDFEQVTGE' A
#
# COMPACT_ATOMS: atom_id res chain seq x y z
N MET A 1 -15.43 14.50 -21.53
CA MET A 1 -14.20 14.46 -20.70
C MET A 1 -13.89 13.01 -20.42
N MET A 2 -12.71 12.50 -20.80
CA MET A 2 -12.27 11.18 -20.35
C MET A 2 -11.77 11.34 -18.91
N GLN A 3 -12.41 10.65 -17.98
CA GLN A 3 -11.97 10.63 -16.59
C GLN A 3 -10.68 9.80 -16.53
N ARG A 4 -9.62 10.36 -15.94
CA ARG A 4 -8.33 9.64 -15.81
C ARG A 4 -8.56 8.42 -14.92
N PRO A 5 -8.08 7.22 -15.29
CA PRO A 5 -8.16 6.07 -14.40
C PRO A 5 -7.41 6.37 -13.09
N PRO A 6 -7.94 5.94 -11.93
CA PRO A 6 -7.27 6.10 -10.65
C PRO A 6 -5.88 5.46 -10.68
N ALA A 7 -4.90 6.09 -10.02
CA ALA A 7 -3.57 5.52 -9.88
C ALA A 7 -3.25 5.37 -8.39
N GLY A 8 -3.14 4.13 -7.93
CA GLY A 8 -2.79 3.81 -6.55
C GLY A 8 -1.28 3.70 -6.33
N VAL A 9 -0.84 3.85 -5.07
CA VAL A 9 0.55 3.59 -4.67
C VAL A 9 0.57 2.64 -3.48
N PHE A 10 1.47 1.66 -3.55
CA PHE A 10 1.84 0.79 -2.44
C PHE A 10 3.37 0.75 -2.33
N LEU A 11 3.93 1.40 -1.32
CA LEU A 11 5.37 1.50 -1.10
C LEU A 11 5.77 0.70 0.13
N VAL A 12 6.76 -0.17 -0.03
CA VAL A 12 7.40 -0.91 1.06
C VAL A 12 8.83 -0.41 1.23
N ARG A 13 9.18 0.04 2.42
CA ARG A 13 10.57 0.31 2.82
C ARG A 13 10.95 -0.67 3.91
N ALA A 14 11.92 -1.55 3.64
CA ALA A 14 12.42 -2.52 4.61
C ALA A 14 13.80 -2.12 5.14
N TRP A 15 14.09 -2.44 6.41
CA TRP A 15 15.38 -2.21 7.05
C TRP A 15 15.62 -3.24 8.17
N TRP A 16 16.88 -3.37 8.57
CA TRP A 16 17.26 -4.19 9.74
C TRP A 16 17.31 -3.31 10.98
N GLU A 17 16.66 -3.71 12.07
CA GLU A 17 16.59 -2.98 13.35
C GLU A 17 16.48 -3.96 14.52
N ASP A 18 17.34 -3.78 15.52
CA ASP A 18 17.36 -4.57 16.76
C ASP A 18 17.30 -6.10 16.56
N GLY A 19 18.07 -6.60 15.58
CA GLY A 19 18.12 -8.03 15.28
C GLY A 19 16.90 -8.58 14.54
N SER A 20 16.01 -7.70 14.06
CA SER A 20 14.79 -8.06 13.33
C SER A 20 14.69 -7.33 12.00
N PHE A 21 14.04 -7.94 11.00
CA PHE A 21 13.74 -7.29 9.74
C PHE A 21 12.39 -6.56 9.84
N ARG A 22 12.41 -5.24 9.63
CA ARG A 22 11.25 -4.35 9.78
C ARG A 22 10.86 -3.75 8.44
N ALA A 23 9.58 -3.48 8.27
CA ALA A 23 9.10 -2.73 7.11
C ALA A 23 8.11 -1.63 7.51
N ARG A 24 8.14 -0.54 6.76
CA ARG A 24 7.11 0.50 6.74
C ARG A 24 6.39 0.43 5.42
N ILE A 25 5.08 0.37 5.48
CA ILE A 25 4.20 0.40 4.32
C ILE A 25 3.51 1.75 4.30
N THR A 26 3.58 2.43 3.15
CA THR A 26 2.83 3.66 2.87
C THR A 26 2.01 3.44 1.61
N CYS A 27 0.70 3.68 1.68
CA CYS A 27 -0.19 3.41 0.56
C CYS A 27 -1.35 4.40 0.41
N CYS A 28 -1.82 4.60 -0.82
CA CYS A 28 -3.02 5.36 -1.16
C CYS A 28 -3.73 4.70 -2.36
N LEU A 29 -5.04 4.90 -2.47
CA LEU A 29 -5.85 4.30 -3.55
C LEU A 29 -5.94 5.21 -4.80
N ASP A 30 -5.76 6.52 -4.64
CA ASP A 30 -5.61 7.46 -5.75
C ASP A 30 -4.62 8.57 -5.35
N ILE A 31 -3.51 8.68 -6.07
CA ILE A 31 -2.48 9.71 -5.88
C ILE A 31 -2.99 11.13 -6.16
N ASN A 32 -4.09 11.26 -6.91
CA ASN A 32 -4.67 12.56 -7.24
C ASN A 32 -5.82 12.94 -6.29
N SER A 33 -6.23 12.02 -5.42
CA SER A 33 -7.26 12.27 -4.40
C SER A 33 -6.66 13.02 -3.21
N PRO A 34 -7.40 13.95 -2.58
CA PRO A 34 -6.96 14.64 -1.37
C PRO A 34 -6.91 13.73 -0.12
N SER A 35 -7.30 12.45 -0.23
CA SER A 35 -7.22 11.49 0.86
C SER A 35 -5.77 11.28 1.32
N GLU A 36 -5.53 11.37 2.63
CA GLU A 36 -4.20 11.15 3.19
C GLU A 36 -3.69 9.71 2.98
N PRO A 37 -2.39 9.51 2.70
CA PRO A 37 -1.81 8.19 2.59
C PRO A 37 -1.84 7.46 3.94
N ARG A 38 -2.25 6.19 3.92
CA ARG A 38 -2.16 5.31 5.10
C ARG A 38 -0.71 4.87 5.28
N THR A 39 -0.20 4.92 6.50
CA THR A 39 1.16 4.45 6.83
C THR A 39 1.13 3.55 8.06
N GLY A 40 1.84 2.42 8.01
CA GLY A 40 1.96 1.47 9.12
C GLY A 40 3.32 0.76 9.13
N ALA A 41 3.75 0.33 10.32
CA ALA A 41 4.96 -0.49 10.50
C ALA A 41 4.57 -1.95 10.74
N VAL A 42 5.34 -2.87 10.16
CA VAL A 42 5.10 -4.31 10.18
C VAL A 42 6.44 -5.05 10.33
N THR A 43 6.38 -6.36 10.56
CA THR A 43 7.56 -7.19 10.31
C THR A 43 7.77 -7.27 8.80
N ALA A 44 9.03 -7.27 8.34
CA ALA A 44 9.32 -7.40 6.92
C ALA A 44 9.24 -8.87 6.45
N GLU A 45 8.44 -9.69 7.14
CA GLU A 45 8.16 -11.06 6.74
C GLU A 45 7.37 -11.06 5.42
N PRO A 46 7.83 -11.79 4.39
CA PRO A 46 7.18 -11.79 3.07
C PRO A 46 5.68 -12.07 3.10
N ASP A 47 5.25 -12.99 3.98
CA ASP A 47 3.84 -13.36 4.12
C ASP A 47 2.98 -12.23 4.71
N GLU A 48 3.52 -11.45 5.66
CA GLU A 48 2.80 -10.30 6.23
C GLU A 48 2.64 -9.18 5.20
N VAL A 49 3.73 -8.84 4.50
CA VAL A 49 3.71 -7.85 3.42
C VAL A 49 2.76 -8.28 2.29
N GLY A 50 2.79 -9.57 1.92
CA GLY A 50 1.90 -10.14 0.89
C GLY A 50 0.42 -10.03 1.26
N ARG A 51 0.04 -10.31 2.51
CA ARG A 51 -1.35 -10.14 2.98
C ARG A 51 -1.81 -8.69 2.89
N LEU A 52 -0.93 -7.73 3.21
CA LEU A 52 -1.25 -6.30 3.16
C LEU A 52 -1.36 -5.79 1.73
N LEU A 53 -0.48 -6.25 0.83
CA LEU A 53 -0.59 -5.95 -0.59
C LEU A 53 -1.90 -6.51 -1.17
N ALA A 54 -2.25 -7.75 -0.86
CA ALA A 54 -3.49 -8.37 -1.32
C ALA A 54 -4.73 -7.63 -0.80
N ALA A 55 -4.71 -7.14 0.45
CA ALA A 55 -5.78 -6.32 0.99
C ALA A 55 -5.89 -4.97 0.27
N TRP A 56 -4.76 -4.31 0.05
CA TRP A 56 -4.72 -3.05 -0.68
C TRP A 56 -5.18 -3.19 -2.14
N LEU A 57 -4.80 -4.27 -2.84
CA LEU A 57 -5.26 -4.56 -4.21
C LEU A 57 -6.77 -4.71 -4.28
N ARG A 58 -7.39 -5.43 -3.34
CA ARG A 58 -8.86 -5.55 -3.28
C ARG A 58 -9.53 -4.19 -3.05
N ASP A 59 -8.99 -3.38 -2.14
CA ASP A 59 -9.49 -2.01 -1.91
C ASP A 59 -9.36 -1.16 -3.19
N PHE A 60 -8.26 -1.32 -3.93
CA PHE A 60 -7.99 -0.59 -5.16
C PHE A 60 -8.94 -0.98 -6.28
N GLU A 61 -9.16 -2.29 -6.50
CA GLU A 61 -10.12 -2.84 -7.47
C GLU A 61 -11.53 -2.31 -7.23
N GLN A 62 -11.96 -2.25 -5.97
CA GLN A 62 -13.27 -1.68 -5.60
C GLN A 62 -13.41 -0.19 -5.97
N VAL A 63 -12.32 0.58 -5.91
CA VAL A 63 -12.32 2.00 -6.27
C VAL A 63 -12.20 2.20 -7.78
N THR A 64 -11.52 1.30 -8.51
CA THR A 64 -11.35 1.40 -9.96
C THR A 64 -12.50 0.77 -10.76
N GLY A 65 -13.33 -0.08 -10.16
CA GLY A 65 -14.55 -0.60 -10.77
C GLY A 65 -14.33 -1.60 -11.90
N GLU A 66 -13.30 -2.44 -11.81
CA GLU A 66 -13.15 -3.67 -12.62
C GLU A 66 -13.73 -4.88 -11.89
#